data_AF-A0A2N1NP90-F1
#
_entry.id   AF-A0A2N1NP90-F1
#
_cell.length_a   1.000
_cell.length_b   1.000
_cell.length_c   1.000
_cell.angle_alpha   90.00
_cell.angle_beta   90.00
_cell.angle_gamma   90.00
#
_symmetry.space_group_name_H-M   'P 1'
#
loop_
_entity.id
_entity.type
_entity.pdbx_description
1 polymer ?
#
loop_
_entity_poly.entity_id
_entity_poly.type
_entity_poly.pdbx_seq_one_letter_code
_entity_poly.pdbx_strand_id
1 'polypeptide(L)'
;MYFFQSLEEEIMINIFKYIERPMNLILTCQKWSNVARNSRAKAEWLITQHGKIHALFYAVGLGPTFINVDVCEVLITERKVVISECFIRKLLDHFGTLDQKLIELKMEHNVEPFEFGTSSWASDLPLSVFTYLITKGYDNASRDLTLNLGDMELFHNCNISGGRENQYLNIANFPFIE
;
A
#
# COMPACT_ATOMS: atom_id res chain seq x y z
N MET A 1 -35.21 -3.71 -0.08
CA MET A 1 -34.52 -2.45 0.25
C MET A 1 -32.99 -2.59 0.23
N TYR A 2 -32.41 -3.74 0.61
CA TYR A 2 -30.98 -4.02 0.52
C TYR A 2 -30.36 -3.97 -0.89
N PHE A 3 -31.09 -4.41 -1.92
CA PHE A 3 -30.59 -4.45 -3.31
C PHE A 3 -30.22 -3.06 -3.88
N PHE A 4 -31.00 -2.03 -3.55
CA PHE A 4 -30.73 -0.67 -4.05
C PHE A 4 -29.53 -0.03 -3.35
N GLN A 5 -29.30 -0.34 -2.07
CA GLN A 5 -28.12 0.13 -1.33
C GLN A 5 -26.84 -0.53 -1.83
N SER A 6 -26.87 -1.84 -2.11
CA SER A 6 -25.71 -2.54 -2.70
C SER A 6 -25.37 -2.02 -4.11
N LEU A 7 -26.39 -1.69 -4.91
CA LEU A 7 -26.19 -1.11 -6.24
C LEU A 7 -25.59 0.31 -6.15
N GLU A 8 -26.06 1.14 -5.22
CA GLU A 8 -25.51 2.47 -4.98
C GLU A 8 -24.02 2.38 -4.60
N GLU A 9 -23.66 1.49 -3.68
CA GLU A 9 -22.27 1.28 -3.26
C GLU A 9 -21.38 0.80 -4.42
N GLU A 10 -21.84 -0.15 -5.22
CA GLU A 10 -21.09 -0.66 -6.38
C GLU A 10 -20.83 0.43 -7.43
N ILE A 11 -21.82 1.27 -7.71
CA ILE A 11 -21.66 2.41 -8.63
C ILE A 11 -20.64 3.40 -8.07
N MET A 12 -20.72 3.73 -6.78
CA MET A 12 -19.77 4.65 -6.15
C MET A 12 -18.34 4.11 -6.18
N ILE A 13 -18.12 2.82 -5.91
CA ILE A 13 -16.80 2.18 -6.03
C ILE A 13 -16.27 2.26 -7.47
N ASN A 14 -17.13 1.99 -8.45
CA ASN A 14 -16.77 2.06 -9.86
C ASN A 14 -16.42 3.47 -10.33
N ILE A 15 -17.00 4.51 -9.73
CA ILE A 15 -16.60 5.91 -9.97
C ILE A 15 -15.27 6.19 -9.26
N PHE A 16 -15.16 5.82 -7.98
CA PHE A 16 -14.03 6.16 -7.12
C PHE A 16 -12.69 5.64 -7.66
N LYS A 17 -12.66 4.44 -8.25
CA LYS A 17 -11.42 3.83 -8.75
C LYS A 17 -10.71 4.62 -9.86
N TYR A 18 -11.42 5.49 -10.58
CA TYR A 18 -10.87 6.34 -11.64
C TYR A 18 -10.46 7.74 -11.17
N ILE A 19 -10.64 8.05 -9.89
CA ILE A 19 -10.32 9.36 -9.34
C ILE A 19 -8.81 9.45 -9.12
N GLU A 20 -8.15 10.34 -9.84
CA GLU A 20 -6.70 10.57 -9.74
C GLU A 20 -6.31 11.12 -8.35
N ARG A 21 -7.12 12.02 -7.79
CA ARG A 21 -6.88 12.67 -6.49
C ARG A 21 -8.03 12.40 -5.52
N PRO A 22 -8.06 11.23 -4.85
CA PRO A 22 -9.20 10.81 -4.04
C PRO A 22 -9.51 11.76 -2.89
N MET A 23 -8.51 12.45 -2.33
CA MET A 23 -8.70 13.38 -1.20
C MET A 23 -9.69 14.50 -1.51
N ASN A 24 -9.62 15.08 -2.70
CA ASN A 24 -10.54 16.15 -3.10
C ASN A 24 -11.99 15.67 -3.06
N LEU A 25 -12.24 14.42 -3.46
CA LEU A 25 -13.57 13.83 -3.48
C LEU A 25 -14.03 13.43 -2.08
N ILE A 26 -13.14 12.83 -1.28
CA ILE A 26 -13.40 12.41 0.11
C ILE A 26 -13.87 13.58 0.96
N LEU A 27 -13.25 14.74 0.80
CA LEU A 27 -13.56 15.95 1.57
C LEU A 27 -14.91 16.58 1.19
N THR A 28 -15.54 16.17 0.09
CA THR A 28 -16.82 16.76 -0.34
C THR A 28 -18.01 16.30 0.51
N CYS A 29 -18.06 15.03 0.90
CA CYS A 29 -19.17 14.49 1.69
C CYS A 29 -18.86 13.15 2.38
N GLN A 30 -19.67 12.82 3.39
CA GLN A 30 -19.54 11.58 4.16
C GLN A 30 -19.65 10.32 3.30
N LYS A 31 -20.49 10.32 2.24
CA LYS A 31 -20.65 9.15 1.37
C LYS A 31 -19.33 8.78 0.69
N TRP A 32 -18.61 9.76 0.13
CA TRP A 32 -17.31 9.53 -0.50
C TRP A 32 -16.23 9.16 0.51
N SER A 33 -16.28 9.76 1.71
CA SER A 33 -15.41 9.34 2.82
C SER A 33 -15.62 7.87 3.18
N ASN A 34 -16.87 7.41 3.27
CA ASN A 34 -17.18 6.01 3.55
C ASN A 34 -16.68 5.09 2.43
N VAL A 35 -16.83 5.49 1.17
CA VAL A 35 -16.29 4.73 0.02
C VAL A 35 -14.77 4.64 0.09
N ALA A 36 -14.06 5.72 0.44
CA ALA A 36 -12.61 5.68 0.56
C ALA A 36 -12.10 4.82 1.73
N ARG A 37 -12.92 4.61 2.77
CA ARG A 37 -12.62 3.69 3.87
C ARG A 37 -12.88 2.22 3.51
N ASN A 38 -13.70 1.94 2.49
CA ASN A 38 -14.03 0.60 2.04
C ASN A 38 -12.81 -0.13 1.44
N SER A 39 -12.49 -1.31 1.97
CA SER A 39 -11.31 -2.10 1.56
C SER A 39 -11.34 -2.53 0.09
N ARG A 40 -12.53 -2.83 -0.46
CA ARG A 40 -12.71 -3.12 -1.89
C ARG A 40 -12.48 -1.89 -2.74
N ALA A 41 -12.98 -0.72 -2.34
CA ALA A 41 -12.75 0.52 -3.07
C ALA A 41 -11.26 0.87 -3.15
N LYS A 42 -10.54 0.76 -2.02
CA LYS A 42 -9.08 0.93 -1.94
C LYS A 42 -8.34 -0.02 -2.87
N ALA A 43 -8.71 -1.30 -2.88
CA ALA A 43 -8.09 -2.31 -3.74
C ALA A 43 -8.35 -2.07 -5.23
N GLU A 44 -9.59 -1.75 -5.61
CA GLU A 44 -9.96 -1.40 -6.99
C GLU A 44 -9.21 -0.16 -7.49
N TRP A 45 -9.12 0.86 -6.65
CA TRP A 45 -8.37 2.07 -6.95
C TRP A 45 -6.89 1.76 -7.17
N LEU A 46 -6.22 1.03 -6.27
CA LEU A 46 -4.82 0.63 -6.42
C LEU A 46 -4.55 -0.11 -7.73
N ILE A 47 -5.39 -1.09 -8.07
CA ILE A 47 -5.26 -1.87 -9.29
C ILE A 47 -5.47 -0.99 -10.53
N THR A 48 -6.43 -0.08 -10.47
CA THR A 48 -6.73 0.83 -11.60
C THR A 48 -5.60 1.83 -11.83
N GLN A 49 -5.00 2.38 -10.77
CA GLN A 49 -3.96 3.40 -10.87
C GLN A 49 -2.57 2.83 -11.16
N HIS A 50 -2.21 1.69 -10.56
CA HIS A 50 -0.84 1.18 -10.59
C HIS A 50 -0.69 -0.20 -11.27
N GLY A 51 -1.81 -0.81 -11.64
CA GLY A 51 -1.84 -2.17 -12.17
C GLY A 51 -1.70 -3.23 -11.08
N LYS A 52 -2.09 -4.47 -11.43
CA LYS A 52 -2.10 -5.60 -10.48
C LYS A 52 -0.72 -5.94 -9.91
N ILE A 53 0.32 -5.83 -10.73
CA ILE A 53 1.70 -6.24 -10.37
C ILE A 53 2.26 -5.36 -9.25
N HIS A 54 1.97 -4.05 -9.30
CA HIS A 54 2.53 -3.08 -8.35
C HIS A 54 1.58 -2.72 -7.21
N ALA A 55 0.32 -3.18 -7.26
CA ALA A 55 -0.70 -2.79 -6.29
C ALA A 55 -0.26 -2.98 -4.83
N LEU A 56 0.37 -4.11 -4.50
CA LEU A 56 0.89 -4.37 -3.15
C LEU A 56 2.08 -3.46 -2.79
N PHE A 57 2.93 -3.13 -3.75
CA PHE A 57 4.06 -2.22 -3.51
C PHE A 57 3.57 -0.82 -3.11
N TYR A 58 2.62 -0.29 -3.88
CA TYR A 58 2.03 1.02 -3.57
C TYR A 58 1.19 0.98 -2.30
N ALA A 59 0.44 -0.10 -2.05
CA ALA A 59 -0.35 -0.24 -0.82
C ALA A 59 0.51 -0.09 0.44
N VAL A 60 1.65 -0.77 0.48
CA VAL A 60 2.58 -0.72 1.62
C VAL A 60 3.22 0.67 1.74
N GLY A 61 3.62 1.26 0.61
CA GLY A 61 4.23 2.59 0.59
C GLY A 61 3.29 3.73 1.00
N LEU A 62 1.96 3.57 0.84
CA LEU A 62 0.96 4.51 1.35
C LEU A 62 0.79 4.46 2.88
N GLY A 63 1.34 3.44 3.53
CA GLY A 63 1.45 3.36 4.98
C GLY A 63 0.23 2.78 5.71
N PRO A 64 0.32 2.68 7.05
CA PRO A 64 -0.63 1.94 7.91
C PRO A 64 -2.06 2.51 7.88
N THR A 65 -2.22 3.77 7.51
CA THR A 65 -3.51 4.45 7.42
C THR A 65 -4.27 3.99 6.16
N PHE A 66 -3.56 3.61 5.10
CA PHE A 66 -4.16 3.06 3.90
C PHE A 66 -4.37 1.54 4.01
N ILE A 67 -3.32 0.79 4.34
CA ILE A 67 -3.28 -0.68 4.24
C ILE A 67 -3.70 -1.37 5.55
N ASN A 68 -4.59 -2.35 5.43
CA ASN A 68 -4.97 -3.25 6.51
C ASN A 68 -5.14 -4.68 5.96
N VAL A 69 -5.42 -5.64 6.84
CA VAL A 69 -5.57 -7.06 6.45
C VAL A 69 -6.68 -7.24 5.43
N ASP A 70 -7.80 -6.54 5.56
CA ASP A 70 -8.94 -6.63 4.63
C ASP A 70 -8.56 -6.17 3.22
N VAL A 71 -7.80 -5.07 3.10
CA VAL A 71 -7.30 -4.58 1.80
C VAL A 71 -6.37 -5.63 1.18
N CYS A 72 -5.47 -6.22 1.97
CA CYS A 72 -4.59 -7.30 1.50
C CYS A 72 -5.40 -8.54 1.07
N GLU A 73 -6.44 -8.90 1.81
CA GLU A 73 -7.33 -10.01 1.48
C GLU A 73 -8.04 -9.79 0.16
N VAL A 74 -8.61 -8.60 -0.08
CA VAL A 74 -9.26 -8.28 -1.36
C VAL A 74 -8.25 -8.35 -2.51
N LEU A 75 -7.06 -7.78 -2.36
CA LEU A 75 -6.02 -7.78 -3.39
C LEU A 75 -5.57 -9.21 -3.74
N ILE A 76 -5.21 -10.01 -2.74
CA ILE A 76 -4.61 -11.34 -2.93
C ILE A 76 -5.69 -12.38 -3.26
N THR A 77 -6.78 -12.42 -2.50
CA THR A 77 -7.79 -13.48 -2.60
C THR A 77 -8.80 -13.21 -3.70
N GLU A 78 -9.40 -12.01 -3.74
CA GLU A 78 -10.45 -11.71 -4.72
C GLU A 78 -9.87 -11.28 -6.06
N ARG A 79 -8.81 -10.47 -6.07
CA ARG A 79 -8.25 -9.88 -7.30
C ARG A 79 -7.06 -10.63 -7.88
N LYS A 80 -6.60 -11.67 -7.17
CA LYS A 80 -5.49 -12.55 -7.56
C LYS A 80 -4.21 -11.78 -7.84
N VAL A 81 -3.94 -10.75 -7.02
CA VAL A 81 -2.64 -10.07 -7.05
C VAL A 81 -1.58 -11.05 -6.56
N VAL A 82 -0.53 -11.24 -7.36
CA VAL A 82 0.57 -12.16 -7.05
C VAL A 82 1.55 -11.47 -6.12
N ILE A 83 1.97 -12.19 -5.09
CA ILE A 83 3.05 -11.76 -4.20
C ILE A 83 4.35 -12.28 -4.80
N SER A 84 5.23 -11.38 -5.25
CA SER A 84 6.53 -11.76 -5.80
C SER A 84 7.56 -12.02 -4.71
N GLU A 85 8.56 -12.85 -5.02
CA GLU A 85 9.71 -13.07 -4.13
C GLU A 85 10.46 -11.75 -3.85
N CYS A 86 10.59 -10.90 -4.87
CA CYS A 86 11.20 -9.58 -4.76
C CYS A 86 10.44 -8.70 -3.75
N PHE A 87 9.11 -8.72 -3.77
CA PHE A 87 8.27 -8.03 -2.79
C PHE A 87 8.54 -8.54 -1.36
N ILE A 88 8.57 -9.86 -1.17
CA ILE A 88 8.82 -10.45 0.16
C ILE A 88 10.20 -10.07 0.67
N ARG A 89 11.24 -10.17 -0.15
CA ARG A 89 12.60 -9.76 0.23
C ARG A 89 12.65 -8.29 0.65
N LYS A 90 12.11 -7.39 -0.18
CA LYS A 90 12.07 -5.97 0.15
C LYS A 90 11.26 -5.71 1.43
N LEU A 91 10.16 -6.44 1.63
CA LEU A 91 9.35 -6.31 2.84
C LEU A 91 10.13 -6.70 4.09
N LEU A 92 10.89 -7.79 4.03
CA LEU A 92 11.77 -8.23 5.12
C LEU A 92 12.91 -7.24 5.40
N ASP A 93 13.48 -6.65 4.35
CA ASP A 93 14.58 -5.70 4.49
C ASP A 93 14.15 -4.36 5.11
N HIS A 94 12.90 -3.94 4.88
CA HIS A 94 12.41 -2.61 5.29
C HIS A 94 11.51 -2.63 6.53
N PHE A 95 10.91 -3.75 6.89
CA PHE A 95 10.01 -3.83 8.05
C PHE A 95 10.74 -3.55 9.38
N GLY A 96 10.16 -2.68 10.22
CA GLY A 96 10.70 -2.37 11.56
C GLY A 96 12.06 -1.65 11.56
N THR A 97 12.48 -1.09 10.42
CA THR A 97 13.77 -0.39 10.28
C THR A 97 13.81 0.99 10.95
N LEU A 98 12.65 1.58 11.24
CA LEU A 98 12.55 2.80 12.03
C LEU A 98 12.32 2.44 13.50
N ASP A 99 13.37 2.52 14.31
CA ASP A 99 13.25 2.47 15.76
C ASP A 99 12.95 3.89 16.27
N GLN A 100 11.69 4.14 16.58
CA GLN A 100 11.21 5.43 17.09
C GLN A 100 11.99 5.91 18.33
N LYS A 101 12.42 5.00 19.20
CA LYS A 101 13.27 5.36 20.36
C LYS A 101 14.65 5.82 19.93
N LEU A 102 15.20 5.22 18.87
CA LEU A 102 16.50 5.61 18.31
C LEU A 102 16.42 6.97 17.60
N ILE A 103 15.28 7.28 16.99
CA ILE A 103 14.97 8.60 16.39
C ILE A 103 14.91 9.66 17.49
N GLU A 104 14.14 9.42 18.56
CA GLU A 104 14.00 10.32 19.71
C GLU A 104 15.34 10.56 20.41
N LEU A 105 16.12 9.50 20.65
CA LEU A 105 17.47 9.60 21.24
C LEU A 105 18.43 10.43 20.37
N LYS A 106 18.35 10.31 19.05
CA LYS A 106 19.19 11.08 18.12
C LYS A 106 18.77 12.55 18.05
N MET A 107 17.48 12.85 18.16
CA MET A 107 16.97 14.22 18.26
C MET A 107 17.39 14.91 19.56
N GLU A 108 17.42 14.19 20.69
CA GLU A 108 17.86 14.70 21.99
C GLU A 108 19.36 15.07 22.00
N HIS A 109 20.19 14.35 21.25
CA HIS A 109 21.65 14.52 21.26
C HIS A 109 22.19 15.46 20.16
N ASN A 110 21.32 16.18 19.43
CA ASN A 110 21.69 17.23 18.47
C ASN A 110 22.72 16.81 17.39
N VAL A 111 22.75 15.52 17.06
CA VAL A 111 23.45 15.04 15.86
C VAL A 111 22.65 15.58 14.68
N GLU A 112 23.28 16.31 13.76
CA GLU A 112 22.64 17.00 12.64
C GLU A 112 21.51 16.15 12.03
N PRO A 113 20.34 16.74 11.73
CA PRO A 113 19.21 16.00 11.20
C PRO A 113 19.56 15.48 9.81
N PHE A 114 20.11 14.26 9.76
CA PHE A 114 20.08 13.45 8.56
C PHE A 114 18.62 13.39 8.14
N GLU A 115 18.33 13.84 6.92
CA GLU A 115 17.01 14.08 6.37
C GLU A 115 16.00 13.02 6.87
N PHE A 116 15.15 13.39 7.84
CA PHE A 116 13.92 12.65 8.14
C PHE A 116 12.92 12.93 7.01
N GLY A 117 13.32 12.57 5.81
CA GLY A 117 12.47 12.44 4.63
C GLY A 117 12.34 10.97 4.34
N THR A 118 11.11 10.52 4.16
CA THR A 118 10.69 9.15 3.85
C THR A 118 10.67 8.20 5.05
N SER A 119 9.44 7.96 5.54
CA SER A 119 9.11 6.67 6.15
C SER A 119 9.72 5.59 5.27
N SER A 120 10.58 4.73 5.84
CA SER A 120 11.09 3.59 5.09
C SER A 120 9.88 2.82 4.57
N TRP A 121 9.88 2.44 3.29
CA TRP A 121 8.71 1.98 2.52
C TRP A 121 7.76 1.01 3.27
N ALA A 122 8.28 0.19 4.18
CA ALA A 122 7.47 -0.73 5.02
C ALA A 122 7.77 -0.65 6.53
N SER A 123 8.51 0.37 7.00
CA SER A 123 8.94 0.50 8.40
C SER A 123 7.78 0.50 9.40
N ASP A 124 6.77 1.32 9.15
CA ASP A 124 5.63 1.54 10.04
C ASP A 124 4.43 0.63 9.73
N LEU A 125 4.67 -0.47 9.00
CA LEU A 125 3.61 -1.39 8.61
C LEU A 125 3.04 -2.10 9.86
N PRO A 126 1.71 -2.25 10.01
CA PRO A 126 1.15 -2.96 11.13
C PRO A 126 1.60 -4.43 11.13
N LEU A 127 1.96 -4.95 12.31
CA LEU A 127 2.43 -6.34 12.44
C LEU A 127 1.44 -7.35 11.87
N SER A 128 0.13 -7.11 12.04
CA SER A 128 -0.93 -7.95 11.48
C SER A 128 -0.87 -8.03 9.95
N VAL A 129 -0.63 -6.90 9.28
CA VAL A 129 -0.49 -6.82 7.82
C VAL A 129 0.79 -7.52 7.37
N PHE A 130 1.90 -7.27 8.06
CA PHE A 130 3.18 -7.94 7.78
C PHE A 130 3.04 -9.46 7.88
N THR A 131 2.54 -9.97 9.00
CA THR A 131 2.35 -11.42 9.22
C THR A 131 1.43 -12.02 8.17
N TYR A 132 0.35 -11.33 7.79
CA TYR A 132 -0.56 -11.78 6.75
C TYR A 132 0.14 -11.90 5.38
N LEU A 133 0.89 -10.88 4.98
CA LEU A 133 1.62 -10.85 3.69
C LEU A 133 2.70 -11.93 3.62
N ILE A 134 3.47 -12.14 4.69
CA ILE A 134 4.49 -13.20 4.74
C ILE A 134 3.84 -14.59 4.66
N THR A 135 2.77 -14.83 5.42
CA THR A 135 2.07 -16.12 5.43
C THR A 135 1.51 -16.45 4.04
N LYS A 136 0.82 -15.49 3.41
CA LYS A 136 0.27 -15.66 2.05
C LYS A 136 1.37 -15.77 1.00
N GLY A 137 2.47 -15.05 1.15
CA GLY A 137 3.63 -15.15 0.26
C GLY A 137 4.25 -16.54 0.28
N TYR A 138 4.42 -17.12 1.47
CA TYR A 138 4.96 -18.47 1.64
C TYR A 138 4.01 -19.55 1.10
N ASP A 139 2.71 -19.44 1.39
CA ASP A 139 1.70 -20.34 0.84
C ASP A 139 1.70 -20.35 -0.70
N ASN A 140 1.90 -19.17 -1.32
CA ASN A 140 1.97 -19.04 -2.78
C ASN A 140 3.29 -19.57 -3.35
N ALA A 141 4.43 -19.31 -2.70
CA ALA A 141 5.73 -19.85 -3.11
C ALA A 141 5.77 -21.39 -3.08
N SER A 142 5.04 -22.00 -2.13
CA SER A 142 4.89 -23.47 -2.08
C SER A 142 4.07 -24.05 -3.25
N ARG A 143 3.30 -23.20 -3.95
CA ARG A 143 2.38 -23.57 -5.04
C ARG A 143 2.85 -23.14 -6.42
N ASP A 144 3.75 -22.15 -6.51
CA ASP A 144 4.10 -21.49 -7.76
C ASP A 144 5.62 -21.37 -7.92
N LEU A 145 6.24 -22.42 -8.49
CA LEU A 145 7.64 -22.48 -8.90
C LEU A 145 7.94 -21.64 -10.17
N THR A 146 7.00 -20.79 -10.59
CA THR A 146 6.94 -20.26 -11.97
C THR A 146 6.77 -18.74 -12.06
N LEU A 147 7.32 -17.98 -11.12
CA LEU A 147 7.58 -16.55 -11.39
C LEU A 147 8.83 -16.44 -12.27
N ASN A 148 8.61 -16.35 -13.58
CA ASN A 148 9.64 -16.18 -14.60
C ASN A 148 10.53 -14.96 -14.29
N LEU A 149 11.83 -15.13 -14.52
CA LEU A 149 12.88 -14.12 -14.42
C LEU A 149 12.53 -12.78 -15.11
N GLY A 150 11.67 -12.80 -16.14
CA GLY A 150 11.18 -11.60 -16.83
C GLY A 150 10.29 -10.69 -15.99
N ASP A 151 9.51 -11.23 -15.04
CA ASP A 151 8.72 -10.40 -14.11
C ASP A 151 9.63 -9.72 -13.08
N MET A 152 10.79 -10.32 -12.76
CA MET A 152 11.79 -9.71 -11.89
C MET A 152 12.40 -8.43 -12.50
N GLU A 153 12.57 -8.35 -13.82
CA GLU A 153 13.06 -7.14 -14.49
C GLU A 153 12.08 -5.95 -14.35
N LEU A 154 10.77 -6.21 -14.35
CA LEU A 154 9.75 -5.18 -14.12
C LEU A 154 9.84 -4.60 -12.69
N PHE A 155 10.12 -5.45 -11.69
CA PHE A 155 10.34 -5.00 -10.32
C PHE A 155 11.69 -4.27 -10.16
N HIS A 156 12.74 -4.66 -10.91
CA HIS A 156 14.03 -3.98 -10.88
C HIS A 156 13.98 -2.55 -11.41
N ASN A 157 13.15 -2.27 -12.42
CA ASN A 157 12.96 -0.91 -12.94
C ASN A 157 12.28 0.05 -11.93
N CYS A 158 11.54 -0.45 -10.95
CA CYS A 158 11.05 0.38 -9.84
C CYS A 158 12.20 0.88 -8.95
N ASN A 159 13.30 0.14 -8.83
CA ASN A 159 14.45 0.55 -8.00
C ASN A 159 15.37 1.59 -8.69
N ILE A 160 15.29 1.77 -10.02
CA ILE A 160 16.16 2.71 -10.76
C ILE A 160 15.54 4.12 -10.85
N SER A 161 14.25 4.28 -10.52
CA SER A 161 13.57 5.57 -10.51
C SER A 161 13.62 6.32 -9.17
N GLY A 162 14.49 5.92 -8.24
CA GLY A 162 14.74 6.62 -6.97
C GLY A 162 15.19 8.09 -7.10
N GLY A 163 15.34 8.61 -8.32
CA GLY A 163 15.52 10.06 -8.59
C GLY A 163 14.26 10.82 -9.03
N ARG A 164 13.14 10.13 -9.33
CA ARG A 164 11.89 10.77 -9.81
C ARG A 164 10.70 10.58 -8.88
N GLU A 165 10.81 9.72 -7.87
CA GLU A 165 9.77 9.54 -6.86
C GLU A 165 9.56 10.80 -6.00
N ASN A 166 10.53 11.73 -5.93
CA ASN A 166 10.39 13.01 -5.21
C ASN A 166 9.33 13.97 -5.77
N GLN A 167 8.71 13.66 -6.92
CA GLN A 167 7.57 14.44 -7.43
C GLN A 167 6.21 13.82 -7.10
N TYR A 168 6.16 12.56 -6.65
CA TYR A 168 4.92 11.88 -6.24
C TYR A 168 4.93 11.47 -4.75
N LEU A 169 6.11 11.40 -4.12
CA LEU A 169 6.34 11.19 -2.68
C LEU A 169 6.31 12.49 -1.87
N ASN A 170 6.06 13.63 -2.52
CA ASN A 170 5.68 14.87 -1.82
C ASN A 170 4.18 14.89 -1.46
N ILE A 171 3.60 13.70 -1.25
CA ILE A 171 2.32 13.51 -0.58
C ILE A 171 2.72 13.09 0.83
N ALA A 172 2.90 14.13 1.65
CA ALA A 172 3.25 14.06 3.06
C ALA A 172 2.47 12.96 3.81
N ASN A 173 3.00 12.59 4.98
CA ASN A 173 2.26 12.00 6.08
C ASN A 173 0.78 12.47 6.09
N PHE A 174 -0.14 11.67 5.55
CA PHE A 174 -1.55 12.00 5.55
C PHE A 174 -2.32 10.88 6.26
N PRO A 175 -2.92 11.17 7.43
CA PRO A 175 -3.73 10.21 8.12
C PRO A 175 -5.00 9.99 7.31
N PHE A 176 -5.21 8.78 6.82
CA PHE A 176 -6.59 8.30 6.65
C PHE A 176 -7.17 8.28 8.07
N ILE A 177 -7.86 9.36 8.40
CA ILE A 177 -8.46 9.63 9.70
C ILE A 177 -9.23 8.39 10.16
N GLU A 178 -8.95 7.92 11.37
CA GLU A 178 -9.66 6.83 12.07
C GLU A 178 -11.18 6.99 12.04
#